data_AF-A0A7V4PR02-F1
#
_entry.id   AF-A0A7V4PR02-F1
#
_cell.length_a   1.000
_cell.length_b   1.000
_cell.length_c   1.000
_cell.angle_alpha   90.00
_cell.angle_beta   90.00
_cell.angle_gamma   90.00
#
_symmetry.space_group_name_H-M   'P 1'
#
loop_
_entity.id
_entity.type
_entity.pdbx_description
1 polymer ?
#
loop_
_entity_poly.entity_id
_entity_poly.type
_entity_poly.pdbx_seq_one_letter_code
_entity_poly.pdbx_strand_id
1 'polypeptide(L)'
;MEALVGEKVRACFGAECRLRSVIPLAGDASSRCYYRALLSGGAAPSSAVVMELAGAALPLSSEELALFKEPPQELPFLNLHRFLERIGVRVPALYGHWVEE
;
A
#
# COMPACT_ATOMS: atom_id res chain seq x y z
N MET A 1 4.25 -1.71 -13.39
CA MET A 1 4.42 -2.17 -11.99
C MET A 1 5.82 -1.89 -11.45
N GLU A 2 6.87 -2.64 -11.83
CA GLU A 2 8.19 -2.52 -11.17
C GLU A 2 8.81 -1.12 -11.21
N ALA A 3 8.73 -0.41 -12.33
CA ALA A 3 9.24 0.96 -12.44
C ALA A 3 8.55 1.92 -11.44
N LEU A 4 7.22 1.82 -11.33
CA LEU A 4 6.42 2.60 -10.38
C LEU A 4 6.78 2.24 -8.94
N VAL A 5 6.86 0.94 -8.61
CA VAL A 5 7.30 0.48 -7.29
C VAL A 5 8.70 1.03 -6.97
N GLY A 6 9.64 0.98 -7.93
CA GLY A 6 11.00 1.47 -7.78
C GLY A 6 11.09 2.98 -7.52
N GLU A 7 10.19 3.77 -8.09
CA GLU A 7 10.02 5.18 -7.76
C GLU A 7 9.50 5.37 -6.34
N LYS A 8 8.41 4.68 -5.99
CA LYS A 8 7.74 4.86 -4.68
C LYS A 8 8.60 4.37 -3.51
N VAL A 9 9.36 3.28 -3.66
CA VAL A 9 10.27 2.83 -2.60
C VAL A 9 11.44 3.81 -2.40
N ARG A 10 11.89 4.51 -3.43
CA ARG A 10 12.89 5.60 -3.28
C ARG A 10 12.30 6.81 -2.57
N ALA A 11 11.04 7.12 -2.82
CA ALA A 11 10.34 8.17 -2.08
C ALA A 11 10.21 7.83 -0.59
N CYS A 12 9.98 6.56 -0.24
CA CYS A 12 9.90 6.11 1.16
C CYS A 12 11.27 6.00 1.85
N PHE A 13 12.27 5.43 1.18
CA PHE A 13 13.50 4.96 1.82
C PHE A 13 14.76 5.70 1.37
N GLY A 14 14.62 6.71 0.52
CA GLY A 14 15.71 7.54 0.01
C GLY A 14 16.24 7.12 -1.36
N ALA A 15 16.99 8.03 -2.00
CA ALA A 15 17.47 7.89 -3.38
C ALA A 15 18.37 6.66 -3.60
N GLU A 16 19.10 6.22 -2.58
CA GLU A 16 20.00 5.06 -2.62
C GLU A 16 19.26 3.71 -2.54
N CYS A 17 17.96 3.71 -2.20
CA CYS A 17 17.16 2.49 -2.17
C CYS A 17 16.92 1.96 -3.59
N ARG A 18 17.20 0.68 -3.80
CA ARG A 18 17.02 -0.01 -5.08
C ARG A 18 16.03 -1.16 -4.94
N LEU A 19 15.06 -1.19 -5.83
CA LEU A 19 14.20 -2.35 -6.05
C LEU A 19 15.00 -3.45 -6.75
N ARG A 20 15.01 -4.66 -6.18
CA ARG A 20 15.69 -5.83 -6.73
C ARG A 20 14.75 -6.73 -7.52
N SER A 21 13.56 -6.94 -7.00
CA SER A 21 12.51 -7.73 -7.65
C SER A 21 11.15 -7.44 -7.01
N VAL A 22 10.10 -7.74 -7.76
CA VAL A 22 8.72 -7.76 -7.27
C VAL A 22 8.16 -9.16 -7.46
N ILE A 23 7.79 -9.81 -6.37
CA ILE A 23 7.32 -11.20 -6.37
C ILE A 23 5.84 -11.22 -5.98
N PRO A 24 4.93 -11.80 -6.77
CA PRO A 24 3.53 -11.93 -6.38
C PRO A 24 3.40 -12.77 -5.10
N LEU A 25 2.48 -12.38 -4.21
CA LEU A 25 2.14 -13.13 -3.00
C LEU A 25 0.79 -13.81 -3.20
N ALA A 26 0.66 -15.06 -2.72
CA ALA A 26 -0.63 -15.73 -2.68
C ALA A 26 -1.53 -15.08 -1.62
N GLY A 27 -2.83 -14.98 -1.92
CA GLY A 27 -3.83 -14.46 -0.97
C GLY A 27 -4.36 -13.08 -1.31
N ASP A 28 -4.72 -12.85 -2.57
CA ASP A 28 -5.51 -11.67 -2.96
C ASP A 28 -6.81 -11.62 -2.15
N ALA A 29 -7.23 -10.41 -1.78
CA ALA A 29 -8.40 -10.21 -0.94
C ALA A 29 -9.33 -9.16 -1.57
N SER A 30 -10.38 -9.59 -2.26
CA SER A 30 -11.20 -8.72 -3.12
C SER A 30 -10.34 -8.12 -4.24
N SER A 31 -10.41 -6.81 -4.51
CA SER A 31 -9.63 -6.11 -5.54
C SER A 31 -8.16 -5.86 -5.19
N ARG A 32 -7.66 -6.44 -4.10
CA ARG A 32 -6.31 -6.19 -3.58
C ARG A 32 -5.37 -7.31 -4.02
N CYS A 33 -4.38 -6.93 -4.82
CA CYS A 33 -3.26 -7.79 -5.20
C CYS A 33 -2.06 -7.46 -4.33
N TYR A 34 -1.35 -8.49 -3.86
CA TYR A 34 -0.19 -8.30 -2.98
C TYR A 34 1.10 -8.77 -3.64
N TYR A 35 2.16 -7.98 -3.45
CA TYR A 35 3.49 -8.29 -3.93
C TYR A 35 4.52 -8.09 -2.81
N ARG A 36 5.63 -8.80 -2.89
CA ARG A 36 6.82 -8.56 -2.08
C ARG A 36 7.87 -7.87 -2.94
N ALA A 37 8.21 -6.65 -2.58
CA ALA A 37 9.34 -5.93 -3.14
C ALA A 37 10.60 -6.29 -2.35
N LEU A 38 11.61 -6.86 -2.99
CA LEU A 38 12.93 -7.02 -2.40
C LEU A 38 13.74 -5.74 -2.60
N LEU A 39 14.34 -5.22 -1.53
CA LEU A 39 14.99 -3.92 -1.53
C LEU A 39 16.45 -4.05 -1.10
N SER A 40 17.27 -3.06 -1.47
CA SER A 40 18.66 -2.95 -1.02
C SER A 40 19.15 -1.51 -1.06
N GLY A 41 20.20 -1.20 -0.30
CA GLY A 41 20.83 0.11 -0.27
C GLY A 41 20.19 1.06 0.75
N GLY A 42 20.99 2.00 1.25
CA GLY A 42 20.57 2.97 2.27
C GLY A 42 20.09 2.31 3.57
N ALA A 43 19.12 2.96 4.23
CA ALA A 43 18.46 2.47 5.45
C ALA A 43 17.17 1.66 5.16
N ALA A 44 16.98 1.23 3.92
CA ALA A 44 15.77 0.49 3.53
C ALA A 44 15.70 -0.89 4.22
N PRO A 45 14.48 -1.39 4.55
CA PRO A 45 14.33 -2.77 4.98
C PRO A 45 14.73 -3.73 3.84
N SER A 46 15.01 -5.00 4.15
CA SER A 46 15.35 -6.00 3.12
C SER A 46 14.19 -6.33 2.17
N SER A 47 12.95 -6.07 2.61
CA SER A 47 11.76 -6.18 1.76
C SER A 47 10.61 -5.32 2.28
N ALA A 48 9.65 -5.03 1.41
CA ALA A 48 8.37 -4.40 1.73
C ALA A 48 7.22 -5.15 1.04
N VAL A 49 6.02 -5.06 1.62
CA VAL A 49 4.79 -5.52 0.96
C VAL A 49 4.20 -4.35 0.16
N VAL A 50 3.90 -4.59 -1.10
CA VAL A 50 3.18 -3.66 -1.98
C VAL A 50 1.76 -4.20 -2.13
N MET A 51 0.78 -3.35 -1.84
CA MET A 51 -0.62 -3.64 -2.12
C MET A 51 -1.05 -2.80 -3.32
N GLU A 52 -1.48 -3.46 -4.38
CA GLU A 52 -2.12 -2.84 -5.53
C GLU A 52 -3.64 -2.97 -5.37
N LEU A 53 -4.37 -1.87 -5.56
CA LEU A 53 -5.81 -1.87 -5.73
C LEU A 53 -6.10 -1.95 -7.23
N ALA A 54 -6.44 -3.13 -7.73
CA ALA A 54 -6.74 -3.33 -9.14
C ALA A 54 -8.20 -2.88 -9.44
N GLY A 55 -8.35 -1.85 -10.28
CA GLY A 55 -9.64 -1.35 -10.77
C GLY A 55 -9.76 0.17 -10.69
N ALA A 56 -10.20 0.81 -11.78
CA ALA A 56 -10.31 2.27 -11.96
C ALA A 56 -11.35 2.99 -11.08
N ALA A 57 -11.85 2.31 -10.07
CA ALA A 57 -12.61 2.88 -8.99
C ALA A 57 -12.31 1.99 -7.79
N LEU A 58 -12.17 2.59 -6.61
CA LEU A 58 -12.62 1.92 -5.40
C LEU A 58 -13.84 1.08 -5.78
N PRO A 59 -13.86 -0.25 -5.56
CA PRO A 59 -15.09 -0.96 -5.74
C PRO A 59 -16.05 -0.32 -4.73
N LEU A 60 -16.88 0.60 -5.23
CA LEU A 60 -18.16 0.98 -4.65
C LEU A 60 -19.04 -0.27 -4.50
N SER A 61 -18.58 -1.44 -4.99
CA SER A 61 -19.11 -2.77 -4.70
C SER A 61 -18.76 -3.30 -3.30
N SER A 62 -17.90 -2.64 -2.52
CA SER A 62 -18.00 -2.78 -1.06
C SER A 62 -19.20 -1.97 -0.65
N GLU A 63 -20.32 -2.61 -0.31
CA GLU A 63 -21.56 -1.96 0.13
C GLU A 63 -21.29 -0.80 1.10
N GLU A 64 -20.27 -0.93 1.97
CA GLU A 64 -19.78 0.09 2.90
C GLU A 64 -19.39 1.44 2.28
N LEU A 65 -18.81 1.48 1.06
CA LEU A 65 -18.38 2.73 0.43
C LEU A 65 -19.49 3.44 -0.33
N ALA A 66 -20.51 2.70 -0.79
CA ALA A 66 -21.69 3.26 -1.45
C ALA A 66 -22.67 3.92 -0.45
N LEU A 67 -22.46 3.73 0.87
CA LEU A 67 -23.27 4.33 1.93
C LEU A 67 -22.88 5.78 2.24
N PHE A 68 -21.68 6.23 1.85
CA PHE A 68 -21.25 7.58 2.14
C PHE A 68 -21.85 8.58 1.15
N LYS A 69 -22.48 9.64 1.68
CA LYS A 69 -22.99 10.75 0.86
C LYS A 69 -21.90 11.49 0.10
N GLU A 70 -20.68 11.49 0.65
CA GLU A 70 -19.49 12.08 0.06
C GLU A 70 -18.38 11.01 0.08
N PRO A 71 -17.56 10.91 -0.97
CA PRO A 71 -16.45 9.96 -0.98
C PRO A 71 -15.49 10.27 0.18
N PRO A 72 -14.97 9.24 0.87
CA PRO A 72 -14.06 9.48 1.98
C PRO A 72 -12.76 10.12 1.48
N GLN A 73 -12.21 11.05 2.26
CA GLN A 73 -10.96 11.77 1.92
C GLN A 73 -9.74 10.85 1.85
N GLU A 74 -9.83 9.66 2.45
CA GLU A 74 -8.81 8.63 2.39
C GLU A 74 -9.44 7.24 2.34
N LEU A 75 -8.63 6.24 2.02
CA LEU A 75 -9.04 4.85 2.05
C LEU A 75 -9.39 4.44 3.50
N PRO A 76 -10.57 3.85 3.78
CA PRO A 76 -11.00 3.55 5.16
C PRO A 76 -10.03 2.67 5.94
N PHE A 77 -9.33 1.75 5.27
CA PHE A 77 -8.35 0.88 5.93
C PHE A 77 -7.06 1.62 6.34
N LEU A 78 -6.74 2.77 5.72
CA LEU A 78 -5.65 3.64 6.18
C LEU A 78 -6.07 4.39 7.44
N ASN A 79 -7.32 4.87 7.49
CA ASN A 79 -7.88 5.48 8.69
C ASN A 79 -7.87 4.50 9.88
N LEU A 80 -8.34 3.27 9.65
CA LEU A 80 -8.34 2.21 10.64
C LEU A 80 -6.92 1.84 11.07
N HIS A 81 -5.98 1.70 10.13
CA HIS A 81 -4.57 1.43 10.43
C HIS A 81 -4.00 2.47 11.41
N ARG A 82 -4.15 3.77 11.10
CA ARG A 82 -3.65 4.87 11.95
C ARG A 82 -4.32 4.90 13.31
N PHE A 83 -5.61 4.61 13.37
CA PHE A 83 -6.32 4.49 14.64
C PHE A 83 -5.72 3.37 15.51
N LEU A 84 -5.53 2.18 14.94
CA LEU A 84 -5.00 1.00 15.62
C LEU A 84 -3.56 1.22 16.09
N GLU A 85 -2.70 1.79 15.23
CA GLU A 85 -1.33 2.15 15.57
C GLU A 85 -1.29 3.11 16.76
N ARG A 86 -2.11 4.17 16.73
CA ARG A 86 -2.16 5.20 17.79
C ARG A 86 -2.55 4.63 19.16
N ILE A 87 -3.40 3.61 19.21
CA ILE A 87 -3.80 2.96 20.48
C ILE A 87 -2.85 1.84 20.91
N GLY A 88 -1.71 1.66 20.22
CA GLY A 88 -0.68 0.69 20.57
C GLY A 88 -0.93 -0.73 20.06
N VAL A 89 -1.88 -0.93 19.14
CA VAL A 89 -2.07 -2.24 18.50
C VAL A 89 -0.93 -2.48 17.53
N ARG A 90 -0.36 -3.69 17.56
CA ARG A 90 0.69 -4.11 16.64
C ARG A 90 0.11 -4.33 15.23
N VAL A 91 0.21 -3.30 14.40
CA VAL A 91 -0.11 -3.35 12.97
C VAL A 91 1.17 -3.22 12.14
N PRO A 92 1.22 -3.74 10.89
CA PRO A 92 2.36 -3.52 10.00
C PRO A 92 2.62 -2.03 9.76
N ALA A 93 3.89 -1.63 9.71
CA ALA A 93 4.25 -0.24 9.41
C ALA A 93 3.75 0.17 8.01
N LEU A 94 3.17 1.36 7.91
CA LEU A 94 2.75 1.97 6.65
C LEU A 94 3.85 2.96 6.19
N TYR A 95 4.54 2.63 5.10
CA TYR A 95 5.64 3.47 4.60
C TYR A 95 5.20 4.55 3.61
N GLY A 96 4.07 4.36 2.93
CA GLY A 96 3.54 5.30 1.96
C GLY A 96 2.28 4.76 1.29
N HIS A 97 1.49 5.67 0.71
CA HIS A 97 0.33 5.34 -0.11
C HIS A 97 0.21 6.37 -1.24
N TRP A 98 -0.30 5.91 -2.39
CA TRP A 98 -0.57 6.74 -3.54
C TRP A 98 -1.91 6.30 -4.12
N VAL A 99 -2.75 7.27 -4.46
CA VAL A 99 -3.97 7.09 -5.24
C VAL A 99 -3.70 7.85 -6.53
N GLU A 100 -4.04 7.27 -7.69
CA GLU A 100 -3.96 8.01 -8.96
C GLU A 100 -4.80 9.31 -8.82
N GLU A 101 -4.26 10.43 -9.31
CA GLU A 101 -4.98 11.71 -9.43
C GLU A 101 -6.01 11.66 -10.56
#